data_AF-A0A507BYB6-F1
#
_entry.id   AF-A0A507BYB6-F1
#
_cell.length_a   1.000
_cell.length_b   1.000
_cell.length_c   1.000
_cell.angle_alpha   90.00
_cell.angle_beta   90.00
_cell.angle_gamma   90.00
#
_symmetry.space_group_name_H-M   'P 1'
#
loop_
_entity.id
_entity.type
_entity.pdbx_description
1 polymer ?
#
loop_
_entity_poly.entity_id
_entity_poly.type
_entity_poly.pdbx_seq_one_letter_code
_entity_poly.pdbx_strand_id
1 'polypeptide(L)'
;MHSRRHRQVPKMSTLSKILIVILIVVFLVHRIQAADDDEYTKFRMNSLSTYVRNRRVRQAIKLAKEARKNRDPNLLSSFIDHIPHSLVVRRSYVPKESPLTLDELSRAPAPEDSRERLFCVMEYNAYQYEYCEAIRFGIVNAQGLPMDEDLFKFVKQVSRTLATMMKDYLSLEVLYAVALGEVAPHLQTILKPRGETGHENARTTLVNGLRAERARIVGLIDKIRANPTSVSLDDA
;
A
#
# COMPACT_ATOMS: atom_id res chain seq x y z
N MET A 1 -48.13 -25.48 50.92
CA MET A 1 -47.03 -26.46 50.72
C MET A 1 -46.34 -26.15 49.39
N HIS A 2 -45.12 -25.59 49.41
CA HIS A 2 -44.31 -25.38 48.20
C HIS A 2 -42.95 -26.03 48.40
N SER A 3 -42.72 -27.13 47.69
CA SER A 3 -41.48 -27.90 47.71
C SER A 3 -40.42 -27.17 46.89
N ARG A 4 -39.42 -26.58 47.57
CA ARG A 4 -38.19 -26.12 46.94
C ARG A 4 -37.39 -27.34 46.48
N ARG A 5 -37.45 -27.67 45.19
CA ARG A 5 -36.48 -28.58 44.56
C ARG A 5 -35.11 -27.91 44.58
N HIS A 6 -34.26 -28.30 45.53
CA HIS A 6 -32.83 -28.03 45.45
C HIS A 6 -32.27 -28.76 44.24
N ARG A 7 -31.94 -27.99 43.20
CA ARG A 7 -31.20 -28.48 42.03
C ARG A 7 -29.78 -28.82 42.52
N GLN A 8 -29.49 -30.10 42.74
CA GLN A 8 -28.11 -30.54 43.01
C GLN A 8 -27.30 -30.31 41.74
N VAL A 9 -26.34 -29.39 41.81
CA VAL A 9 -25.36 -29.20 40.75
C VAL A 9 -24.44 -30.43 40.75
N PRO A 10 -24.29 -31.16 39.64
CA PRO A 10 -23.41 -32.31 39.58
C PRO A 10 -21.99 -31.89 39.97
N LYS A 11 -21.42 -32.56 40.96
CA LYS A 11 -20.06 -32.27 41.44
C LYS A 11 -19.09 -32.72 40.35
N MET A 12 -18.53 -31.78 39.60
CA MET A 12 -17.57 -32.06 38.52
C MET A 12 -16.48 -33.02 38.98
N SER A 13 -16.23 -34.08 38.21
CA SER A 13 -15.17 -35.04 38.49
C SER A 13 -13.81 -34.35 38.47
N THR A 14 -12.88 -34.85 39.27
CA THR A 14 -11.51 -34.32 39.36
C THR A 14 -10.82 -34.28 37.99
N LEU A 15 -11.10 -35.28 37.15
CA LEU A 15 -10.58 -35.40 35.79
C LEU A 15 -11.14 -34.32 34.85
N SER A 16 -12.42 -33.98 34.98
CA SER A 16 -13.04 -32.87 34.23
C SER A 16 -12.44 -31.52 34.60
N LYS A 17 -12.14 -31.30 35.89
CA LYS A 17 -11.48 -30.06 36.35
C LYS A 17 -10.07 -29.92 35.79
N ILE A 18 -9.30 -31.02 35.76
CA ILE A 18 -7.94 -31.03 35.20
C ILE A 18 -7.97 -30.70 33.70
N LEU A 19 -8.87 -31.32 32.94
CA LEU A 19 -9.02 -31.05 31.51
C LEU A 19 -9.41 -29.59 31.23
N ILE A 20 -10.33 -29.02 32.02
CA ILE A 20 -10.72 -27.60 31.91
C ILE A 20 -9.51 -26.68 32.17
N VAL A 21 -8.71 -26.96 33.20
CA VAL A 21 -7.50 -26.18 33.50
C VAL A 21 -6.49 -26.27 32.35
N ILE A 22 -6.26 -27.46 31.79
CA ILE A 22 -5.36 -27.65 30.64
C ILE A 22 -5.86 -26.83 29.44
N LEU A 23 -7.16 -26.87 29.11
CA LEU A 23 -7.73 -26.09 28.02
C LEU A 23 -7.58 -24.58 28.22
N ILE A 24 -7.78 -24.10 29.45
CA ILE A 24 -7.59 -22.69 29.79
C ILE A 24 -6.13 -22.27 29.60
N VAL A 25 -5.18 -23.08 30.09
CA VAL A 25 -3.74 -22.81 29.93
C VAL A 25 -3.34 -22.80 28.46
N VAL A 26 -3.76 -23.81 27.68
CA VAL A 26 -3.46 -23.87 26.24
C VAL A 26 -4.03 -22.66 25.51
N PHE A 27 -5.28 -22.28 25.80
CA PHE A 27 -5.91 -21.10 25.20
C PHE A 27 -5.18 -19.80 25.59
N LEU A 28 -4.80 -19.64 26.85
CA LEU A 28 -4.05 -18.47 27.32
C LEU A 28 -2.68 -18.38 26.63
N VAL A 29 -1.94 -19.49 26.52
CA VAL A 29 -0.65 -19.52 25.82
C VAL A 29 -0.81 -19.11 24.36
N HIS A 30 -1.81 -19.66 23.65
CA HIS A 30 -2.08 -19.27 22.26
C HIS A 30 -2.46 -17.79 22.13
N ARG A 31 -3.20 -17.24 23.09
CA ARG A 31 -3.58 -15.82 23.08
C ARG A 31 -2.40 -14.90 23.36
N ILE A 32 -1.49 -15.28 24.27
CA ILE A 32 -0.26 -14.53 24.55
C ILE A 32 0.65 -14.57 23.32
N GLN A 33 0.86 -15.75 22.73
CA GLN A 33 1.67 -15.89 21.51
C GLN A 33 1.11 -15.08 20.35
N ALA A 34 -0.21 -15.13 20.12
CA ALA A 34 -0.84 -14.34 19.08
C ALA A 34 -0.72 -12.82 19.31
N ALA A 35 -0.68 -12.37 20.58
CA ALA A 35 -0.47 -10.96 20.91
C ALA A 35 1.00 -10.54 20.68
N ASP A 36 1.96 -11.39 21.06
CA ASP A 36 3.38 -11.15 20.82
C ASP A 36 3.70 -11.12 19.31
N ASP A 37 3.12 -12.04 18.53
CA ASP A 37 3.28 -12.10 17.07
C ASP A 37 2.67 -10.87 16.37
N ASP A 38 1.54 -10.35 16.87
CA ASP A 38 0.92 -9.11 16.38
C ASP A 38 1.83 -7.90 16.62
N GLU A 39 2.40 -7.77 17.82
CA GLU A 39 3.32 -6.68 18.15
C GLU A 39 4.60 -6.73 17.31
N TYR A 40 5.18 -7.92 17.13
CA TYR A 40 6.35 -8.11 16.29
C TYR A 40 6.06 -7.78 14.81
N THR A 41 4.91 -8.23 14.30
CA THR A 41 4.48 -7.94 12.92
C THR A 41 4.29 -6.44 12.71
N LYS A 42 3.63 -5.77 13.66
CA LYS A 42 3.45 -4.31 13.68
C LYS A 42 4.79 -3.58 13.67
N PHE A 43 5.74 -4.01 14.51
CA PHE A 43 7.09 -3.44 14.55
C PHE A 43 7.81 -3.57 13.20
N ARG A 44 7.74 -4.76 12.56
CA ARG A 44 8.34 -4.97 11.23
C ARG A 44 7.70 -4.09 10.16
N MET A 45 6.38 -3.95 10.14
CA MET A 45 5.68 -3.08 9.18
C MET A 45 6.03 -1.60 9.37
N ASN A 46 6.13 -1.13 10.61
CA ASN A 46 6.53 0.25 10.90
C ASN A 46 7.99 0.53 10.51
N SER A 47 8.87 -0.43 10.77
CA SER A 47 10.28 -0.36 10.38
C SER A 47 10.43 -0.32 8.86
N LEU A 48 9.71 -1.20 8.15
CA LEU A 48 9.69 -1.20 6.70
C LEU A 48 9.12 0.11 6.16
N SER A 49 7.95 0.55 6.63
CA SER A 49 7.32 1.82 6.22
C SER A 49 8.29 3.00 6.37
N THR A 50 8.98 3.09 7.51
CA THR A 50 10.00 4.12 7.77
C THR A 50 11.17 4.02 6.79
N TYR A 51 11.64 2.80 6.52
CA TYR A 51 12.70 2.56 5.54
C TYR A 51 12.29 3.03 4.15
N VAL A 52 11.11 2.64 3.66
CA VAL A 52 10.68 2.98 2.30
C VAL A 52 10.38 4.47 2.17
N ARG A 53 9.77 5.09 3.20
CA ARG A 53 9.58 6.54 3.27
C ARG A 53 10.91 7.30 3.24
N ASN A 54 11.92 6.83 3.95
CA ASN A 54 13.26 7.44 3.92
C ASN A 54 13.91 7.31 2.55
N ARG A 55 13.81 6.14 1.90
CA ARG A 55 14.26 5.93 0.50
C ARG A 55 13.55 6.88 -0.45
N ARG A 56 12.24 7.05 -0.30
CA ARG A 56 11.42 7.98 -1.07
C ARG A 56 11.94 9.42 -0.95
N VAL A 57 11.91 9.96 0.26
CA VAL A 57 12.24 11.38 0.52
C VAL A 57 13.70 11.70 0.20
N ARG A 58 14.64 10.81 0.54
CA ARG A 58 16.08 11.10 0.39
C ARG A 58 16.62 10.73 -0.98
N GLN A 59 16.05 9.72 -1.64
CA GLN A 59 16.60 9.17 -2.88
C GLN A 59 15.68 9.42 -4.07
N ALA A 60 14.44 8.90 -4.07
CA ALA A 60 13.57 8.99 -5.25
C ALA A 60 13.24 10.45 -5.61
N ILE A 61 12.82 11.28 -4.65
CA ILE A 61 12.56 12.71 -4.89
C ILE A 61 13.82 13.42 -5.41
N LYS A 62 14.99 13.10 -4.82
CA LYS A 62 16.27 13.74 -5.20
C LYS A 62 16.66 13.33 -6.63
N LEU A 63 16.61 12.04 -6.92
CA LEU A 63 16.87 11.44 -8.23
C LEU A 63 15.95 12.06 -9.29
N ALA A 64 14.65 12.18 -9.03
CA ALA A 64 13.70 12.77 -9.96
C ALA A 64 14.02 14.25 -10.24
N LYS A 65 14.42 15.02 -9.23
CA LYS A 65 14.85 16.42 -9.39
C LYS A 65 16.13 16.56 -10.21
N GLU A 66 17.11 15.70 -9.96
CA GLU A 66 18.39 15.67 -10.71
C GLU A 66 18.14 15.26 -12.15
N ALA A 67 17.41 14.16 -12.37
CA ALA A 67 17.02 13.69 -13.69
C ALA A 67 16.28 14.78 -14.49
N ARG A 68 15.35 15.51 -13.87
CA ARG A 68 14.60 16.61 -14.52
C ARG A 68 15.51 17.71 -15.06
N LYS A 69 16.65 17.97 -14.41
CA LYS A 69 17.60 19.02 -14.79
C LYS A 69 18.73 18.52 -15.68
N ASN A 70 18.92 17.20 -15.79
CA ASN A 70 20.03 16.64 -16.54
C ASN A 70 19.88 16.91 -18.05
N ARG A 71 20.91 17.52 -18.64
CA ARG A 71 21.04 17.80 -20.08
C ARG A 71 22.32 17.25 -20.69
N ASP A 72 23.14 16.54 -19.91
CA ASP A 72 24.43 16.02 -20.37
C ASP A 72 24.22 14.88 -21.38
N PRO A 73 24.66 15.02 -22.64
CA PRO A 73 24.45 14.02 -23.68
C PRO A 73 25.07 12.64 -23.38
N ASN A 74 26.24 12.61 -22.74
CA ASN A 74 26.93 11.35 -22.42
C ASN A 74 26.19 10.59 -21.32
N LEU A 75 25.71 11.31 -20.30
CA LEU A 75 24.90 10.72 -19.24
C LEU A 75 23.54 10.25 -19.76
N LEU A 76 22.93 10.98 -20.69
CA LEU A 76 21.65 10.61 -21.29
C LEU A 76 21.77 9.40 -22.22
N SER A 77 22.85 9.30 -23.01
CA SER A 77 23.13 8.12 -23.84
C SER A 77 23.34 6.88 -22.96
N SER A 78 24.22 6.99 -21.96
CA SER A 78 24.44 5.91 -20.99
C SER A 78 23.15 5.53 -20.26
N PHE A 79 22.31 6.50 -19.92
CA PHE A 79 21.00 6.24 -19.32
C PHE A 79 20.12 5.39 -20.25
N ILE A 80 19.99 5.72 -21.53
CA ILE A 80 19.15 4.99 -22.50
C ILE A 80 19.53 3.49 -22.53
N ASP A 81 20.84 3.20 -22.59
CA ASP A 81 21.36 1.82 -22.63
C ASP A 81 20.95 1.01 -21.39
N HIS A 82 20.79 1.66 -20.24
CA HIS A 82 20.49 1.02 -18.96
C HIS A 82 19.00 1.02 -18.59
N ILE A 83 18.11 1.67 -19.37
CA ILE A 83 16.69 1.73 -19.02
C ILE A 83 16.05 0.34 -18.93
N PRO A 84 16.24 -0.60 -19.89
CA PRO A 84 15.57 -1.90 -19.83
C PRO A 84 15.88 -2.64 -18.54
N HIS A 85 17.16 -2.64 -18.15
CA HIS A 85 17.59 -3.24 -16.90
C HIS A 85 16.96 -2.53 -15.69
N SER A 86 16.93 -1.20 -15.70
CA SER A 86 16.33 -0.39 -14.63
C SER A 86 14.84 -0.70 -14.45
N LEU A 87 14.08 -0.88 -15.54
CA LEU A 87 12.67 -1.26 -15.48
C LEU A 87 12.46 -2.67 -14.92
N VAL A 88 13.29 -3.63 -15.31
CA VAL A 88 13.23 -5.00 -14.76
C VAL A 88 13.50 -4.99 -13.26
N VAL A 89 14.59 -4.35 -12.83
CA VAL A 89 14.94 -4.22 -11.41
C VAL A 89 13.82 -3.54 -10.63
N ARG A 90 13.19 -2.52 -11.21
CA ARG A 90 12.10 -1.80 -10.54
C ARG A 90 10.84 -2.65 -10.40
N ARG A 91 10.48 -3.39 -11.45
CA ARG A 91 9.30 -4.26 -11.46
C ARG A 91 9.40 -5.39 -10.44
N SER A 92 10.60 -5.93 -10.22
CA SER A 92 10.86 -6.99 -9.23
C SER A 92 11.36 -6.46 -7.88
N TYR A 93 11.27 -5.15 -7.62
CA TYR A 93 11.85 -4.56 -6.42
C TYR A 93 11.06 -4.92 -5.17
N VAL A 94 11.69 -5.67 -4.26
CA VAL A 94 11.24 -5.90 -2.90
C VAL A 94 12.25 -5.25 -1.95
N PRO A 95 11.82 -4.42 -0.99
CA PRO A 95 12.73 -3.84 0.00
C PRO A 95 13.50 -4.93 0.75
N LYS A 96 14.76 -4.64 1.09
CA LYS A 96 15.57 -5.58 1.88
C LYS A 96 14.89 -5.87 3.21
N GLU A 97 14.89 -7.15 3.61
CA GLU A 97 14.27 -7.65 4.86
C GLU A 97 12.75 -7.42 4.95
N SER A 98 12.10 -7.15 3.82
CA SER A 98 10.66 -7.01 3.72
C SER A 98 9.96 -8.28 4.26
N PRO A 99 9.02 -8.15 5.21
CA PRO A 99 8.09 -9.23 5.56
C PRO A 99 7.13 -9.57 4.43
N LEU A 100 6.97 -8.68 3.45
CA LEU A 100 6.02 -8.82 2.34
C LEU A 100 6.73 -9.31 1.08
N THR A 101 6.06 -10.20 0.36
CA THR A 101 6.39 -10.64 -1.00
C THR A 101 6.01 -9.58 -2.02
N LEU A 102 6.50 -9.73 -3.26
CA LEU A 102 6.15 -8.81 -4.35
C LEU A 102 4.64 -8.81 -4.65
N ASP A 103 4.00 -9.98 -4.60
CA ASP A 103 2.56 -10.12 -4.82
C ASP A 103 1.76 -9.39 -3.74
N GLU A 104 2.18 -9.50 -2.47
CA GLU A 104 1.55 -8.78 -1.37
C GLU A 104 1.75 -7.26 -1.46
N LEU A 105 2.88 -6.81 -2.01
CA LEU A 105 3.14 -5.38 -2.25
C LEU A 105 2.33 -4.82 -3.43
N SER A 106 1.83 -5.69 -4.32
CA SER A 106 1.15 -5.32 -5.56
C SER A 106 -0.37 -5.54 -5.52
N ARG A 107 -0.90 -6.26 -4.52
CA ARG A 107 -2.33 -6.47 -4.38
C ARG A 107 -3.07 -5.23 -3.86
N ALA A 108 -4.38 -5.19 -4.10
CA ALA A 108 -5.27 -4.20 -3.51
C ALA A 108 -5.35 -4.35 -1.97
N PRO A 109 -5.69 -3.26 -1.25
CA PRO A 109 -5.93 -3.33 0.20
C PRO A 109 -7.11 -4.25 0.50
N ALA A 110 -6.96 -5.10 1.52
CA ALA A 110 -7.98 -6.02 1.99
C ALA A 110 -8.55 -5.56 3.35
N PRO A 111 -9.82 -5.87 3.69
CA PRO A 111 -10.43 -5.45 4.95
C PRO A 111 -9.67 -5.89 6.22
N GLU A 112 -9.02 -7.06 6.15
CA GLU A 112 -8.23 -7.65 7.23
C GLU A 112 -6.81 -7.07 7.36
N ASP A 113 -6.40 -6.18 6.45
CA ASP A 113 -5.08 -5.57 6.51
C ASP A 113 -4.94 -4.65 7.74
N SER A 114 -3.89 -4.87 8.53
CA SER A 114 -3.54 -3.97 9.62
C SER A 114 -3.23 -2.57 9.10
N ARG A 115 -3.51 -1.56 9.94
CA ARG A 115 -3.25 -0.15 9.59
C ARG A 115 -1.78 0.07 9.22
N GLU A 116 -0.85 -0.59 9.91
CA GLU A 116 0.58 -0.51 9.68
C GLU A 116 0.99 -1.12 8.34
N ARG A 117 0.39 -2.26 7.97
CA ARG A 117 0.57 -2.85 6.64
C ARG A 117 0.06 -1.90 5.57
N LEU A 118 -1.15 -1.36 5.73
CA LEU A 118 -1.72 -0.41 4.78
C LEU A 118 -0.80 0.81 4.57
N PHE A 119 -0.29 1.40 5.65
CA PHE A 119 0.67 2.51 5.58
C PHE A 119 1.96 2.13 4.87
N CYS A 120 2.50 0.95 5.20
CA CYS A 120 3.72 0.44 4.60
C CYS A 120 3.60 0.28 3.08
N VAL A 121 2.51 -0.33 2.61
CA VAL A 121 2.29 -0.56 1.17
C VAL A 121 1.96 0.75 0.44
N MET A 122 1.28 1.70 1.09
CA MET A 122 1.10 3.06 0.55
C MET A 122 2.45 3.76 0.29
N GLU A 123 3.35 3.80 1.28
CA GLU A 123 4.68 4.42 1.14
C GLU A 123 5.56 3.66 0.14
N TYR A 124 5.41 2.34 0.04
CA TYR A 124 6.08 1.54 -0.98
C TYR A 124 5.66 1.93 -2.40
N ASN A 125 4.36 2.02 -2.65
CA ASN A 125 3.84 2.38 -3.96
C ASN A 125 4.18 3.84 -4.32
N ALA A 126 4.16 4.75 -3.34
CA ALA A 126 4.68 6.10 -3.53
C ALA A 126 6.17 6.09 -3.91
N TYR A 127 7.01 5.31 -3.20
CA TYR A 127 8.43 5.20 -3.56
C TYR A 127 8.65 4.66 -4.97
N GLN A 128 7.91 3.61 -5.34
CA GLN A 128 7.91 3.02 -6.67
C GLN A 128 7.59 4.04 -7.77
N TYR A 129 6.51 4.82 -7.59
CA TYR A 129 6.13 5.85 -8.53
C TYR A 129 7.20 6.94 -8.66
N GLU A 130 7.71 7.50 -7.55
CA GLU A 130 8.68 8.62 -7.60
C GLU A 130 9.98 8.17 -8.29
N TYR A 131 10.38 6.92 -8.08
CA TYR A 131 11.53 6.36 -8.78
C TYR A 131 11.27 6.25 -10.29
N CYS A 132 10.10 5.76 -10.68
CA CYS A 132 9.68 5.70 -12.07
C CYS A 132 9.59 7.10 -12.71
N GLU A 133 9.23 8.13 -11.93
CA GLU A 133 9.22 9.51 -12.40
C GLU A 133 10.62 10.00 -12.80
N ALA A 134 11.66 9.62 -12.05
CA ALA A 134 13.03 9.93 -12.42
C ALA A 134 13.44 9.29 -13.76
N ILE A 135 13.06 8.03 -13.98
CA ILE A 135 13.28 7.34 -15.27
C ILE A 135 12.53 8.10 -16.38
N ARG A 136 11.30 8.53 -16.12
CA ARG A 136 10.49 9.30 -17.08
C ARG A 136 11.19 10.60 -17.48
N PHE A 137 11.75 11.34 -16.52
CA PHE A 137 12.53 12.54 -16.81
C PHE A 137 13.78 12.24 -17.63
N GLY A 138 14.50 11.15 -17.32
CA GLY A 138 15.64 10.71 -18.12
C GLY A 138 15.26 10.44 -19.58
N ILE A 139 14.14 9.73 -19.81
CA ILE A 139 13.63 9.46 -21.16
C ILE A 139 13.29 10.75 -21.91
N VAL A 140 12.50 11.63 -21.27
CA VAL A 140 12.09 12.90 -21.89
C VAL A 140 13.31 13.75 -22.25
N ASN A 141 14.32 13.78 -21.40
CA ASN A 141 15.53 14.55 -21.67
C ASN A 141 16.38 13.91 -22.78
N ALA A 142 16.43 12.58 -22.84
CA ALA A 142 17.11 11.84 -23.89
C ALA A 142 16.45 11.99 -25.28
N GLN A 143 15.16 12.35 -25.34
CA GLN A 143 14.48 12.68 -26.61
C GLN A 143 15.05 13.91 -27.33
N GLY A 144 15.83 14.73 -26.64
CA GLY A 144 16.57 15.84 -27.27
C GLY A 144 17.84 15.41 -28.01
N LEU A 145 18.24 14.13 -27.94
CA LEU A 145 19.41 13.61 -28.65
C LEU A 145 19.04 13.20 -30.08
N PRO A 146 20.02 13.17 -31.01
CA PRO A 146 19.82 12.57 -32.33
C PRO A 146 19.34 11.13 -32.16
N MET A 147 18.16 10.82 -32.71
CA MET A 147 17.59 9.47 -32.67
C MET A 147 17.46 8.91 -34.07
N ASP A 148 17.98 7.70 -34.27
CA ASP A 148 17.59 6.88 -35.39
C ASP A 148 16.20 6.24 -35.16
N GLU A 149 15.67 5.58 -36.19
CA GLU A 149 14.33 5.01 -36.15
C GLU A 149 14.19 3.86 -35.14
N ASP A 150 15.26 3.08 -34.94
CA ASP A 150 15.26 1.93 -34.04
C ASP A 150 15.29 2.39 -32.58
N LEU A 151 16.13 3.37 -32.27
CA LEU A 151 16.19 4.03 -30.96
C LEU A 151 14.85 4.69 -30.62
N PHE A 152 14.22 5.34 -31.59
CA PHE A 152 12.90 5.94 -31.39
C PHE A 152 11.83 4.89 -31.06
N LYS A 153 11.78 3.77 -31.81
CA LYS A 153 10.85 2.65 -31.54
C LYS A 153 11.09 2.05 -30.16
N PHE A 154 12.35 1.85 -29.80
CA PHE A 154 12.76 1.36 -28.48
C PHE A 154 12.31 2.29 -27.35
N VAL A 155 12.63 3.59 -27.44
CA VAL A 155 12.24 4.58 -26.43
C VAL A 155 10.73 4.67 -26.28
N LYS A 156 9.98 4.57 -27.39
CA LYS A 156 8.52 4.54 -27.38
C LYS A 156 7.97 3.31 -26.64
N GLN A 157 8.55 2.13 -26.87
CA GLN A 157 8.15 0.90 -26.17
C GLN A 157 8.43 1.00 -24.68
N VAL A 158 9.64 1.41 -24.31
CA VAL A 158 10.07 1.62 -22.93
C VAL A 158 9.17 2.64 -22.20
N SER A 159 8.83 3.74 -22.88
CA SER A 159 7.93 4.77 -22.34
C SER A 159 6.54 4.22 -22.01
N ARG A 160 5.99 3.33 -22.86
CA ARG A 160 4.68 2.69 -22.63
C ARG A 160 4.71 1.76 -21.42
N THR A 161 5.77 0.95 -21.30
CA THR A 161 5.97 0.08 -20.13
C THR A 161 6.06 0.90 -18.85
N LEU A 162 6.86 1.96 -18.86
CA LEU A 162 7.02 2.86 -17.72
C LEU A 162 5.70 3.54 -17.34
N ALA A 163 4.94 4.04 -18.32
CA ALA A 163 3.65 4.67 -18.07
C ALA A 163 2.65 3.71 -17.41
N THR A 164 2.66 2.44 -17.80
CA THR A 164 1.82 1.39 -17.19
C THR A 164 2.23 1.18 -15.73
N MET A 165 3.53 1.00 -15.47
CA MET A 165 4.05 0.84 -14.10
C MET A 165 3.71 2.04 -13.21
N MET A 166 3.92 3.27 -13.70
CA MET A 166 3.58 4.48 -12.95
C MET A 166 2.08 4.55 -12.63
N LYS A 167 1.22 4.21 -13.59
CA LYS A 167 -0.23 4.19 -13.37
C LYS A 167 -0.59 3.18 -12.28
N ASP A 168 -0.02 1.98 -12.31
CA ASP A 168 -0.32 0.93 -11.34
C ASP A 168 0.10 1.34 -9.92
N TYR A 169 1.33 1.83 -9.77
CA TYR A 169 1.85 2.30 -8.47
C TYR A 169 1.06 3.49 -7.92
N LEU A 170 0.73 4.48 -8.76
CA LEU A 170 -0.09 5.61 -8.34
C LEU A 170 -1.49 5.17 -7.92
N SER A 171 -2.09 4.24 -8.67
CA SER A 171 -3.43 3.72 -8.37
C SER A 171 -3.44 2.96 -7.04
N LEU A 172 -2.45 2.10 -6.81
CA LEU A 172 -2.32 1.37 -5.55
C LEU A 172 -2.10 2.32 -4.37
N GLU A 173 -1.19 3.28 -4.49
CA GLU A 173 -0.98 4.28 -3.43
C GLU A 173 -2.28 4.99 -3.05
N VAL A 174 -3.07 5.43 -4.04
CA VAL A 174 -4.36 6.10 -3.80
C VAL A 174 -5.36 5.14 -3.14
N LEU A 175 -5.46 3.89 -3.60
CA LEU A 175 -6.34 2.89 -2.98
C LEU A 175 -5.99 2.65 -1.51
N TYR A 176 -4.70 2.52 -1.20
CA TYR A 176 -4.24 2.35 0.18
C TYR A 176 -4.47 3.61 1.03
N ALA A 177 -4.29 4.81 0.47
CA ALA A 177 -4.61 6.06 1.16
C ALA A 177 -6.11 6.17 1.48
N VAL A 178 -6.97 5.79 0.54
CA VAL A 178 -8.42 5.73 0.75
C VAL A 178 -8.78 4.70 1.82
N ALA A 179 -8.17 3.51 1.80
CA ALA A 179 -8.39 2.49 2.83
C ALA A 179 -8.03 3.02 4.23
N LEU A 180 -6.92 3.74 4.35
CA LEU A 180 -6.44 4.38 5.58
C LEU A 180 -7.24 5.61 6.04
N GLY A 181 -7.97 6.26 5.12
CA GLY A 181 -8.59 7.58 5.36
C GLY A 181 -7.57 8.73 5.39
N GLU A 182 -6.46 8.58 4.67
CA GLU A 182 -5.32 9.48 4.61
C GLU A 182 -5.15 10.09 3.21
N VAL A 183 -4.26 11.09 3.08
CA VAL A 183 -3.90 11.64 1.76
C VAL A 183 -2.71 10.90 1.19
N ALA A 184 -2.84 10.37 -0.03
CA ALA A 184 -1.77 9.74 -0.76
C ALA A 184 -0.52 10.66 -0.83
N PRO A 185 0.68 10.18 -0.47
CA PRO A 185 1.92 10.94 -0.54
C PRO A 185 2.11 11.80 -1.81
N HIS A 186 1.80 11.28 -3.00
CA HIS A 186 1.89 12.02 -4.27
C HIS A 186 0.91 13.17 -4.40
N LEU A 187 -0.30 13.00 -3.88
CA LEU A 187 -1.26 14.10 -3.85
C LEU A 187 -0.77 15.18 -2.87
N GLN A 188 -0.08 14.82 -1.79
CA GLN A 188 0.49 15.81 -0.87
C GLN A 188 1.58 16.67 -1.52
N THR A 189 2.41 16.12 -2.40
CA THR A 189 3.45 16.87 -3.13
C THR A 189 2.87 17.78 -4.20
N ILE A 190 1.78 17.39 -4.86
CA ILE A 190 1.06 18.25 -5.82
C ILE A 190 0.33 19.40 -5.10
N LEU A 191 -0.28 19.11 -3.94
CA LEU A 191 -1.02 20.10 -3.15
C LEU A 191 -0.13 21.03 -2.31
N LYS A 192 1.18 20.74 -2.22
CA LYS A 192 2.19 21.60 -1.60
C LYS A 192 3.37 21.83 -2.57
N PRO A 193 3.20 22.61 -3.65
CA PRO A 193 4.37 23.12 -4.35
C PRO A 193 5.12 24.04 -3.37
N ARG A 194 6.41 23.77 -3.18
CA ARG A 194 7.25 24.47 -2.20
C ARG A 194 7.23 25.99 -2.51
N GLY A 195 6.50 26.76 -1.70
CA GLY A 195 6.38 28.22 -1.88
C GLY A 195 5.22 28.90 -1.16
N GLU A 196 4.11 28.22 -0.86
CA GLU A 196 2.91 28.89 -0.34
C GLU A 196 2.52 28.40 1.07
N THR A 197 2.74 29.26 2.06
CA THR A 197 2.36 29.09 3.48
C THR A 197 0.87 29.34 3.75
N GLY A 198 -0.01 29.29 2.74
CA GLY A 198 -1.39 29.81 2.85
C GLY A 198 -2.55 28.81 2.70
N HIS A 199 -2.35 27.48 2.73
CA HIS A 199 -3.36 26.52 2.22
C HIS A 199 -3.87 25.45 3.22
N GLU A 200 -3.78 25.68 4.52
CA GLU A 200 -4.25 24.72 5.53
C GLU A 200 -5.78 24.46 5.47
N ASN A 201 -6.57 25.48 5.12
CA ASN A 201 -8.04 25.39 5.04
C ASN A 201 -8.52 24.62 3.80
N ALA A 202 -7.90 24.84 2.64
CA ALA A 202 -8.24 24.13 1.40
C ALA A 202 -7.88 22.63 1.51
N ARG A 203 -6.73 22.32 2.12
CA ARG A 203 -6.29 20.95 2.41
C ARG A 203 -7.26 20.23 3.33
N THR A 204 -7.69 20.88 4.42
CA THR A 204 -8.66 20.30 5.35
C THR A 204 -10.01 20.05 4.68
N THR A 205 -10.44 20.99 3.81
CA THR A 205 -11.68 20.85 3.03
C THR A 205 -11.61 19.68 2.04
N LEU A 206 -10.50 19.49 1.35
CA LEU A 206 -10.32 18.43 0.36
C LEU A 206 -10.19 17.04 1.03
N VAL A 207 -9.49 16.97 2.17
CA VAL A 207 -9.45 15.76 3.02
C VAL A 207 -10.83 15.40 3.56
N ASN A 208 -11.58 16.40 4.03
CA ASN A 208 -12.95 16.18 4.50
C ASN A 208 -13.88 15.77 3.35
N GLY A 209 -13.68 16.31 2.14
CA GLY A 209 -14.37 15.89 0.93
C GLY A 209 -14.09 14.43 0.57
N LEU A 210 -12.82 14.01 0.59
CA LEU A 210 -12.43 12.61 0.35
C LEU A 210 -12.96 11.67 1.44
N ARG A 211 -12.97 12.08 2.71
CA ARG A 211 -13.60 11.32 3.81
C ARG A 211 -15.11 11.22 3.63
N ALA A 212 -15.78 12.29 3.23
CA ALA A 212 -17.21 12.29 2.97
C ALA A 212 -17.56 11.38 1.79
N GLU A 213 -16.75 11.38 0.73
CA GLU A 213 -16.92 10.48 -0.40
C GLU A 213 -16.69 9.02 -0.01
N ARG A 214 -15.65 8.73 0.78
CA ARG A 214 -15.43 7.39 1.36
C ARG A 214 -16.62 6.94 2.21
N ALA A 215 -17.17 7.82 3.06
CA ALA A 215 -18.33 7.50 3.88
C ALA A 215 -19.58 7.21 3.02
N ARG A 216 -19.77 7.95 1.91
CA ARG A 216 -20.83 7.67 0.93
C ARG A 216 -20.66 6.30 0.27
N ILE A 217 -19.45 5.97 -0.20
CA ILE A 217 -19.15 4.70 -0.87
C ILE A 217 -19.33 3.52 0.10
N VAL A 218 -18.84 3.64 1.34
CA VAL A 218 -19.05 2.62 2.38
C VAL A 218 -20.54 2.41 2.64
N GLY A 219 -21.32 3.49 2.79
CA GLY A 219 -22.77 3.40 2.96
C GLY A 219 -23.49 2.77 1.76
N LEU A 220 -22.97 2.94 0.54
CA LEU A 220 -23.46 2.27 -0.67
C LEU A 220 -23.15 0.76 -0.63
N ILE A 221 -21.93 0.38 -0.27
CA ILE A 221 -21.51 -1.02 -0.13
C ILE A 221 -22.35 -1.73 0.94
N ASP A 222 -22.56 -1.08 2.09
CA ASP A 222 -23.36 -1.65 3.18
C ASP A 222 -24.83 -1.80 2.77
N LYS A 223 -25.39 -0.85 2.01
CA LYS A 223 -26.73 -0.99 1.42
C LYS A 223 -26.84 -2.13 0.42
N ILE A 224 -25.83 -2.32 -0.43
CA ILE A 224 -25.76 -3.44 -1.37
C ILE A 224 -25.69 -4.77 -0.60
N ARG A 225 -24.88 -4.84 0.47
CA ARG A 225 -24.81 -6.04 1.34
C ARG A 225 -26.09 -6.30 2.12
N ALA A 226 -26.80 -5.24 2.54
CA ALA A 226 -28.05 -5.32 3.27
C ALA A 226 -29.25 -5.69 2.39
N ASN A 227 -29.14 -5.51 1.07
CA ASN A 227 -30.09 -6.01 0.08
C ASN A 227 -29.52 -7.27 -0.56
N PRO A 228 -29.72 -8.46 0.02
CA PRO A 228 -29.42 -9.70 -0.67
C PRO A 228 -30.38 -9.76 -1.86
N THR A 229 -29.91 -9.35 -3.03
CA THR A 229 -30.63 -9.66 -4.27
C THR A 229 -30.43 -11.15 -4.45
N SER A 230 -31.37 -11.93 -3.93
CA SER A 230 -31.48 -13.35 -4.22
C SER A 230 -31.79 -13.46 -5.70
N VAL A 231 -30.74 -13.54 -6.51
CA VAL A 231 -30.87 -14.03 -7.88
C VAL A 231 -31.24 -15.50 -7.73
N SER A 232 -32.53 -15.77 -7.84
CA SER A 232 -33.05 -17.12 -7.97
C SER A 232 -32.45 -17.72 -9.24
N LEU A 233 -31.85 -18.89 -9.13
CA LEU A 233 -31.35 -19.67 -10.26
C LEU A 233 -32.44 -20.53 -10.91
N ASP A 234 -33.72 -20.34 -10.55
CA ASP A 234 -34.83 -21.17 -11.03
C ASP A 234 -35.42 -20.75 -12.40
N ASP A 235 -34.90 -19.68 -13.03
CA ASP A 235 -35.33 -19.24 -14.39
C ASP A 235 -34.20 -19.40 -15.45
N ALA A 236 -33.38 -20.45 -15.34
CA ALA A 236 -32.41 -20.85 -16.37
C ALA A 236 -32.84 -22.14 -17.11
#